data_AF-A0A7J3XBT6-F1
#
_entry.id   AF-A0A7J3XBT6-F1
#
_cell.length_a   1.000
_cell.length_b   1.000
_cell.length_c   1.000
_cell.angle_alpha   90.00
_cell.angle_beta   90.00
_cell.angle_gamma   90.00
#
_symmetry.space_group_name_H-M   'P 1'
#
loop_
_entity.id
_entity.type
_entity.pdbx_description
1 polymer ?
#
loop_
_entity_poly.entity_id
_entity_poly.type
_entity_poly.pdbx_seq_one_letter_code
_entity_poly.pdbx_strand_id
1 'polypeptide(L)'
;WPAPPGSWPFKGTYPGSYPKPDLVAPGVEVVGAYPGGLLAIGSGTSAAAPVVAGVAALVSGELSKRGLRGPQLVEAVYDILTSTARKLEDAGSGYGRVAGYLAVAKAMDLEVRGLPVSVSPSTAKPGDSVRVVLGAYPGQRVDVFLSGVRVFSGEYLAGGVVVKVPDTHIDGNTVAVLADGGKAFGEALLYVKPVLRVDRNVTSGTLLSIQLSGLGFADTVAVYLADSLLLLDNTNLRGSLNARLVAPYVARQTYLELRVEDLSVPGLTLTAPVTLVPPPPEPVTVEVVRQLGIAVERYYVVGRVGTVSAMMPEEGLSVRVSQLYPEDPVASLVRVEYVGRVALVYLNITAYPPGGYAYIEVSACSEAYCVSSVAPLYVVLEDTAEKALEEVLKLSRALLTVEEAVRRALAEVEVLNTSIAEVRGTAWRALDEASKMLKRVEFLEALLESTKLELLNGITRLNSTVTSEMGYLRSKVSTLEGEVAELKASYTGLSELRSNVGLALALAVVALVTSVASLALTLLRAPKRS
;
A
#
# COMPACT_ATOMS: atom_id res chain seq x y z
N TRP A 1 -29.33 -8.43 0.84
CA TRP A 1 -29.09 -7.40 1.86
C TRP A 1 -30.44 -6.87 2.32
N PRO A 2 -30.74 -6.80 3.63
CA PRO A 2 -32.08 -6.41 4.12
C PRO A 2 -32.43 -4.94 3.87
N ALA A 3 -31.43 -4.06 3.90
CA ALA A 3 -31.56 -2.64 3.56
C ALA A 3 -30.25 -2.18 2.87
N PRO A 4 -30.20 -2.08 1.53
CA PRO A 4 -29.04 -1.53 0.84
C PRO A 4 -28.92 -0.02 1.10
N PRO A 5 -27.72 0.53 1.35
CA PRO A 5 -27.52 1.98 1.46
C PRO A 5 -27.95 2.70 0.18
N GLY A 6 -28.65 3.83 0.31
CA GLY A 6 -29.09 4.65 -0.84
C GLY A 6 -27.95 5.25 -1.68
N SER A 7 -26.70 5.14 -1.21
CA SER A 7 -25.47 5.57 -1.89
C SER A 7 -24.70 4.44 -2.59
N TRP A 8 -25.25 3.22 -2.64
CA TRP A 8 -24.67 2.10 -3.40
C TRP A 8 -24.87 2.26 -4.92
N PRO A 9 -23.99 1.67 -5.76
CA PRO A 9 -23.86 2.03 -7.19
C PRO A 9 -24.95 1.43 -8.12
N PHE A 10 -26.22 1.60 -7.77
CA PHE A 10 -27.37 1.04 -8.48
C PHE A 10 -28.33 2.08 -9.06
N LYS A 11 -27.92 3.35 -9.22
CA LYS A 11 -28.75 4.40 -9.82
C LYS A 11 -30.10 4.52 -9.10
N GLY A 12 -30.04 4.48 -7.76
CA GLY A 12 -31.19 4.46 -6.86
C GLY A 12 -32.10 3.23 -6.90
N THR A 13 -31.78 2.20 -7.70
CA THR A 13 -32.69 1.09 -8.02
C THR A 13 -32.07 -0.27 -7.71
N TYR A 14 -32.33 -0.82 -6.51
CA TYR A 14 -31.81 -2.15 -6.17
C TYR A 14 -32.65 -3.25 -6.87
N PRO A 15 -32.04 -4.16 -7.65
CA PRO A 15 -32.79 -5.20 -8.36
C PRO A 15 -33.29 -6.28 -7.38
N GLY A 16 -34.46 -6.86 -7.68
CA GLY A 16 -35.12 -7.86 -6.82
C GLY A 16 -34.29 -9.14 -6.57
N SER A 17 -33.36 -9.44 -7.47
CA SER A 17 -32.22 -10.33 -7.21
C SER A 17 -30.93 -9.66 -7.70
N TYR A 18 -29.81 -9.95 -7.03
CA TYR A 18 -28.52 -9.39 -7.37
C TYR A 18 -27.44 -10.47 -7.21
N PRO A 19 -26.83 -10.96 -8.31
CA PRO A 19 -25.78 -11.97 -8.24
C PRO A 19 -24.51 -11.39 -7.62
N LYS A 20 -23.82 -12.21 -6.82
CA LYS A 20 -22.49 -11.93 -6.26
C LYS A 20 -21.59 -13.16 -6.47
N PRO A 21 -20.26 -13.00 -6.58
CA PRO A 21 -19.51 -11.72 -6.58
C PRO A 21 -19.76 -10.88 -7.84
N ASP A 22 -19.34 -9.61 -7.83
CA ASP A 22 -19.39 -8.77 -9.04
C ASP A 22 -18.23 -9.07 -9.97
N LEU A 23 -17.06 -9.26 -9.38
CA LEU A 23 -15.77 -9.34 -10.04
C LEU A 23 -14.91 -10.32 -9.28
N VAL A 24 -14.02 -10.99 -10.01
CA VAL A 24 -12.91 -11.74 -9.43
C VAL A 24 -11.57 -11.09 -9.78
N ALA A 25 -10.56 -11.37 -8.97
CA ALA A 25 -9.18 -10.91 -9.18
C ALA A 25 -8.22 -12.00 -8.67
N PRO A 26 -6.92 -11.94 -9.04
CA PRO A 26 -5.90 -12.79 -8.42
C PRO A 26 -5.97 -12.67 -6.89
N GLY A 27 -6.07 -13.81 -6.22
CA GLY A 27 -6.29 -13.91 -4.77
C GLY A 27 -5.70 -15.18 -4.17
N VAL A 28 -4.80 -15.85 -4.88
CA VAL A 28 -3.99 -16.98 -4.39
C VAL A 28 -2.54 -16.50 -4.46
N GLU A 29 -1.77 -16.79 -3.41
CA GLU A 29 -0.34 -16.47 -3.31
C GLU A 29 0.00 -14.98 -3.57
N VAL A 30 -0.90 -14.09 -3.15
CA VAL A 30 -0.70 -12.64 -3.32
C VAL A 30 0.24 -12.13 -2.25
N VAL A 31 1.40 -11.64 -2.67
CA VAL A 31 2.37 -10.98 -1.81
C VAL A 31 1.86 -9.61 -1.38
N GLY A 32 1.95 -9.32 -0.08
CA GLY A 32 1.63 -8.02 0.51
C GLY A 32 2.60 -7.62 1.63
N ALA A 33 2.47 -6.37 2.08
CA ALA A 33 3.22 -5.86 3.22
C ALA A 33 2.72 -6.48 4.54
N TYR A 34 3.64 -6.74 5.47
CA TYR A 34 3.38 -7.35 6.77
C TYR A 34 4.05 -6.54 7.90
N PRO A 35 3.54 -6.57 9.15
CA PRO A 35 4.13 -5.84 10.27
C PRO A 35 5.63 -6.12 10.46
N GLY A 36 6.36 -5.11 10.96
CA GLY A 36 7.82 -5.19 11.14
C GLY A 36 8.65 -4.89 9.88
N GLY A 37 8.04 -4.37 8.82
CA GLY A 37 8.74 -4.13 7.53
C GLY A 37 8.92 -5.41 6.71
N LEU A 38 8.15 -6.45 7.03
CA LEU A 38 8.19 -7.75 6.39
C LEU A 38 7.27 -7.82 5.17
N LEU A 39 7.40 -8.90 4.41
CA LEU A 39 6.46 -9.31 3.37
C LEU A 39 5.79 -10.60 3.83
N ALA A 40 4.52 -10.79 3.45
CA ALA A 40 3.79 -12.02 3.68
C ALA A 40 2.92 -12.36 2.46
N ILE A 41 2.48 -13.61 2.41
CA ILE A 41 1.66 -14.13 1.32
C ILE A 41 0.26 -14.42 1.84
N GLY A 42 -0.75 -13.89 1.14
CA GLY A 42 -2.16 -14.09 1.43
C GLY A 42 -2.87 -14.84 0.31
N SER A 43 -3.63 -15.86 0.69
CA SER A 43 -4.60 -16.54 -0.18
C SER A 43 -6.02 -16.35 0.37
N GLY A 44 -6.96 -16.00 -0.50
CA GLY A 44 -8.37 -15.78 -0.19
C GLY A 44 -8.96 -14.52 -0.86
N THR A 45 -10.27 -14.34 -0.74
CA THR A 45 -10.98 -13.15 -1.24
C THR A 45 -10.50 -11.86 -0.59
N SER A 46 -9.96 -11.92 0.65
CA SER A 46 -9.28 -10.82 1.32
C SER A 46 -8.04 -10.31 0.60
N ALA A 47 -7.38 -11.15 -0.22
CA ALA A 47 -6.25 -10.78 -1.07
C ALA A 47 -6.71 -10.29 -2.47
N ALA A 48 -7.79 -10.85 -3.01
CA ALA A 48 -8.39 -10.38 -4.26
C ALA A 48 -9.04 -8.98 -4.15
N ALA A 49 -9.69 -8.69 -3.02
CA ALA A 49 -10.38 -7.41 -2.78
C ALA A 49 -9.48 -6.16 -2.93
N PRO A 50 -8.27 -6.07 -2.33
CA PRO A 50 -7.38 -4.93 -2.52
C PRO A 50 -6.87 -4.79 -3.96
N VAL A 51 -6.75 -5.88 -4.73
CA VAL A 51 -6.43 -5.79 -6.17
C VAL A 51 -7.54 -5.07 -6.93
N VAL A 52 -8.80 -5.42 -6.69
CA VAL A 52 -9.96 -4.70 -7.27
C VAL A 52 -9.99 -3.24 -6.79
N ALA A 53 -9.73 -2.99 -5.51
CA ALA A 53 -9.70 -1.64 -4.94
C ALA A 53 -8.60 -0.76 -5.56
N GLY A 54 -7.42 -1.31 -5.84
CA GLY A 54 -6.34 -0.62 -6.54
C GLY A 54 -6.73 -0.20 -7.96
N VAL A 55 -7.36 -1.10 -8.73
CA VAL A 55 -7.87 -0.76 -10.07
C VAL A 55 -9.00 0.28 -9.98
N ALA A 56 -9.92 0.14 -9.01
CA ALA A 56 -10.98 1.10 -8.77
C ALA A 56 -10.44 2.50 -8.44
N ALA A 57 -9.35 2.60 -7.68
CA ALA A 57 -8.68 3.86 -7.36
C ALA A 57 -8.08 4.53 -8.61
N LEU A 58 -7.45 3.75 -9.51
CA LEU A 58 -6.91 4.28 -10.78
C LEU A 58 -8.04 4.83 -11.69
N VAL A 59 -9.12 4.05 -11.87
CA VAL A 59 -10.31 4.47 -12.64
C VAL A 59 -10.94 5.72 -12.01
N SER A 60 -11.08 5.74 -10.68
CA SER A 60 -11.59 6.89 -9.92
C SER A 60 -10.73 8.14 -10.10
N GLY A 61 -9.41 7.99 -10.16
CA GLY A 61 -8.46 9.07 -10.43
C GLY A 61 -8.69 9.73 -11.80
N GLU A 62 -8.81 8.94 -12.87
CA GLU A 62 -9.07 9.46 -14.22
C GLU A 62 -10.45 10.11 -14.34
N LEU A 63 -11.50 9.48 -13.81
CA LEU A 63 -12.84 10.06 -13.79
C LEU A 63 -12.91 11.34 -12.94
N SER A 64 -12.12 11.44 -11.88
CA SER A 64 -12.04 12.64 -11.05
C SER A 64 -11.39 13.81 -11.78
N LYS A 65 -10.44 13.58 -12.69
CA LYS A 65 -9.89 14.64 -13.58
C LYS A 65 -10.97 15.17 -14.53
N ARG A 66 -11.94 14.33 -14.92
CA ARG A 66 -13.11 14.70 -15.75
C ARG A 66 -14.25 15.37 -14.95
N GLY A 67 -14.05 15.63 -13.65
CA GLY A 67 -15.01 16.34 -12.80
C GLY A 67 -16.05 15.50 -12.07
N LEU A 68 -16.09 14.17 -12.26
CA LEU A 68 -17.04 13.30 -11.55
C LEU A 68 -16.72 13.25 -10.05
N ARG A 69 -17.74 13.35 -9.19
CA ARG A 69 -17.61 13.35 -7.71
C ARG A 69 -18.75 12.56 -7.07
N GLY A 70 -18.59 12.20 -5.79
CA GLY A 70 -19.66 11.62 -4.98
C GLY A 70 -20.26 10.33 -5.58
N PRO A 71 -21.57 10.09 -5.45
CA PRO A 71 -22.22 8.87 -5.96
C PRO A 71 -22.00 8.63 -7.46
N GLN A 72 -22.02 9.68 -8.29
CA GLN A 72 -21.81 9.57 -9.74
C GLN A 72 -20.42 9.00 -10.10
N LEU A 73 -19.39 9.34 -9.31
CA LEU A 73 -18.05 8.78 -9.46
C LEU A 73 -18.03 7.28 -9.12
N VAL A 74 -18.69 6.88 -8.03
CA VAL A 74 -18.75 5.47 -7.59
C VAL A 74 -19.50 4.61 -8.62
N GLU A 75 -20.62 5.11 -9.15
CA GLU A 75 -21.37 4.45 -10.22
C GLU A 75 -20.55 4.31 -11.50
N ALA A 76 -19.88 5.38 -11.94
CA ALA A 76 -19.04 5.33 -13.15
C ALA A 76 -17.83 4.39 -12.99
N VAL A 77 -17.23 4.31 -11.79
CA VAL A 77 -16.18 3.32 -11.49
C VAL A 77 -16.75 1.90 -11.59
N TYR A 78 -17.90 1.62 -10.97
CA TYR A 78 -18.53 0.30 -11.00
C TYR A 78 -18.93 -0.13 -12.43
N ASP A 79 -19.58 0.75 -13.18
CA ASP A 79 -19.96 0.53 -14.58
C ASP A 79 -18.74 0.22 -15.45
N ILE A 80 -17.62 0.94 -15.27
CA ILE A 80 -16.39 0.71 -16.02
C ILE A 80 -15.76 -0.65 -15.66
N LEU A 81 -15.58 -0.95 -14.37
CA LEU A 81 -14.93 -2.20 -13.93
C LEU A 81 -15.72 -3.43 -14.39
N THR A 82 -17.05 -3.42 -14.26
CA THR A 82 -17.92 -4.53 -14.65
C THR A 82 -18.02 -4.68 -16.18
N SER A 83 -18.12 -3.58 -16.93
CA SER A 83 -18.20 -3.64 -18.40
C SER A 83 -16.87 -3.86 -19.12
N THR A 84 -15.74 -3.80 -18.42
CA THR A 84 -14.40 -4.13 -18.96
C THR A 84 -13.83 -5.44 -18.42
N ALA A 85 -14.53 -6.11 -17.49
CA ALA A 85 -14.12 -7.38 -16.93
C ALA A 85 -13.96 -8.47 -18.01
N ARG A 86 -12.90 -9.27 -17.90
CA ARG A 86 -12.68 -10.42 -18.77
C ARG A 86 -13.55 -11.57 -18.29
N LYS A 87 -14.58 -11.91 -19.07
CA LYS A 87 -15.42 -13.09 -18.83
C LYS A 87 -14.57 -14.34 -18.66
N LEU A 88 -14.89 -15.11 -17.63
CA LEU A 88 -14.40 -16.47 -17.41
C LEU A 88 -15.53 -17.45 -17.71
N GLU A 89 -15.21 -18.72 -17.92
CA GLU A 89 -16.21 -19.78 -18.17
C GLU A 89 -16.97 -20.18 -16.89
N ASP A 90 -16.41 -19.84 -15.71
CA ASP A 90 -17.03 -20.11 -14.40
C ASP A 90 -18.17 -19.13 -14.08
N ALA A 91 -19.36 -19.69 -13.80
CA ALA A 91 -20.54 -18.96 -13.34
C ALA A 91 -20.34 -18.27 -11.98
N GLY A 92 -19.36 -18.70 -11.17
CA GLY A 92 -18.97 -18.06 -9.91
C GLY A 92 -18.21 -16.73 -10.08
N SER A 93 -17.84 -16.32 -11.30
CA SER A 93 -16.96 -15.18 -11.56
C SER A 93 -17.64 -13.80 -11.65
N GLY A 94 -18.97 -13.73 -11.58
CA GLY A 94 -19.73 -12.49 -11.70
C GLY A 94 -19.70 -11.93 -13.13
N TYR A 95 -19.29 -10.67 -13.29
CA TYR A 95 -18.97 -10.06 -14.59
C TYR A 95 -17.63 -10.55 -15.16
N GLY A 96 -16.79 -11.19 -14.34
CA GLY A 96 -15.51 -11.80 -14.73
C GLY A 96 -14.30 -11.25 -13.98
N ARG A 97 -13.11 -11.52 -14.51
CA ARG A 97 -11.83 -11.06 -13.95
C ARG A 97 -11.62 -9.56 -14.21
N VAL A 98 -11.28 -8.80 -13.18
CA VAL A 98 -10.93 -7.37 -13.33
C VAL A 98 -9.77 -7.18 -14.34
N ALA A 99 -9.94 -6.27 -15.28
CA ALA A 99 -8.98 -6.01 -16.36
C ALA A 99 -8.46 -4.57 -16.28
N GLY A 100 -7.45 -4.33 -15.44
CA GLY A 100 -7.02 -2.98 -15.07
C GLY A 100 -6.64 -2.07 -16.25
N TYR A 101 -5.99 -2.62 -17.27
CA TYR A 101 -5.65 -1.85 -18.47
C TYR A 101 -6.90 -1.34 -19.22
N LEU A 102 -7.85 -2.25 -19.50
CA LEU A 102 -9.09 -1.91 -20.21
C LEU A 102 -9.98 -0.96 -19.40
N ALA A 103 -10.03 -1.15 -18.08
CA ALA A 103 -10.78 -0.28 -17.17
C ALA A 103 -10.24 1.16 -17.18
N VAL A 104 -8.92 1.34 -17.02
CA VAL A 104 -8.29 2.67 -17.04
C VAL A 104 -8.40 3.31 -18.43
N ALA A 105 -8.15 2.55 -19.50
CA ALA A 105 -8.31 3.06 -20.87
C ALA A 105 -9.74 3.56 -21.14
N LYS A 106 -10.77 2.82 -20.71
CA LYS A 106 -12.17 3.24 -20.80
C LYS A 106 -12.46 4.50 -19.97
N ALA A 107 -11.86 4.63 -18.79
CA ALA A 107 -11.98 5.85 -17.96
C ALA A 107 -11.37 7.09 -18.65
N MET A 108 -10.31 6.88 -19.42
CA MET A 108 -9.62 7.88 -20.26
C MET A 108 -10.33 8.14 -21.61
N ASP A 109 -11.50 7.56 -21.88
CA ASP A 109 -12.20 7.67 -23.17
C ASP A 109 -11.43 7.05 -24.36
N LEU A 110 -10.53 6.09 -24.10
CA LEU A 110 -9.75 5.41 -25.12
C LEU A 110 -10.43 4.12 -25.58
N GLU A 111 -10.78 4.07 -26.87
CA GLU A 111 -11.20 2.82 -27.52
C GLU A 111 -9.99 1.90 -27.71
N VAL A 112 -10.00 0.77 -26.97
CA VAL A 112 -8.98 -0.28 -27.08
C VAL A 112 -9.54 -1.45 -27.87
N ARG A 113 -8.94 -1.76 -29.02
CA ARG A 113 -9.27 -2.95 -29.81
C ARG A 113 -8.69 -4.20 -29.16
N GLY A 114 -9.50 -5.25 -29.06
CA GLY A 114 -9.04 -6.57 -28.65
C GLY A 114 -8.08 -7.17 -29.67
N LEU A 115 -6.91 -7.61 -29.20
CA LEU A 115 -5.86 -8.20 -30.01
C LEU A 115 -5.75 -9.70 -29.67
N PRO A 116 -5.97 -10.62 -30.63
CA PRO A 116 -5.69 -12.03 -30.40
C PRO A 116 -4.19 -12.24 -30.21
N VAL A 117 -3.79 -12.76 -29.05
CA VAL A 117 -2.40 -13.07 -28.70
C VAL A 117 -2.29 -14.57 -28.43
N SER A 118 -1.26 -15.21 -28.95
CA SER A 118 -0.85 -16.56 -28.58
C SER A 118 0.65 -16.64 -28.35
N VAL A 119 1.09 -17.64 -27.59
CA VAL A 119 2.49 -17.85 -27.22
C VAL A 119 2.89 -19.28 -27.55
N SER A 120 4.03 -19.46 -28.19
CA SER A 120 4.54 -20.77 -28.61
C SER A 120 6.04 -20.92 -28.26
N PRO A 121 6.44 -21.94 -27.51
CA PRO A 121 5.57 -22.88 -26.78
C PRO A 121 4.77 -22.16 -25.68
N SER A 122 3.62 -22.73 -25.30
CA SER A 122 2.81 -22.26 -24.16
C SER A 122 3.38 -22.66 -22.79
N THR A 123 4.49 -23.40 -22.79
CA THR A 123 5.24 -23.78 -21.59
C THR A 123 6.73 -23.62 -21.86
N ALA A 124 7.45 -22.92 -20.99
CA ALA A 124 8.86 -22.61 -21.16
C ALA A 124 9.59 -22.52 -19.82
N LYS A 125 10.91 -22.42 -19.85
CA LYS A 125 11.77 -22.16 -18.69
C LYS A 125 12.35 -20.74 -18.72
N PRO A 126 12.75 -20.15 -17.59
CA PRO A 126 13.53 -18.92 -17.59
C PRO A 126 14.80 -19.05 -18.45
N GLY A 127 15.02 -18.10 -19.35
CA GLY A 127 16.08 -18.12 -20.37
C GLY A 127 15.71 -18.81 -21.69
N ASP A 128 14.58 -19.52 -21.79
CA ASP A 128 14.09 -20.03 -23.08
C ASP A 128 13.63 -18.88 -23.98
N SER A 129 13.55 -19.16 -25.29
CA SER A 129 12.96 -18.24 -26.26
C SER A 129 11.52 -18.67 -26.56
N VAL A 130 10.56 -17.76 -26.37
CA VAL A 130 9.14 -17.97 -26.74
C VAL A 130 8.74 -17.01 -27.85
N ARG A 131 7.87 -17.47 -28.74
CA ARG A 131 7.32 -16.68 -29.86
C ARG A 131 5.93 -16.19 -29.49
N VAL A 132 5.76 -14.87 -29.42
CA VAL A 132 4.48 -14.19 -29.23
C VAL A 132 3.92 -13.85 -30.60
N VAL A 133 2.77 -14.44 -30.94
CA VAL A 133 2.10 -14.27 -32.22
C VAL A 133 0.82 -13.48 -31.99
N LEU A 134 0.62 -12.46 -32.82
CA LEU A 134 -0.62 -11.70 -32.91
C LEU A 134 -1.46 -12.24 -34.06
N GLY A 135 -2.78 -12.12 -33.93
CA GLY A 135 -3.72 -12.37 -35.03
C GLY A 135 -3.57 -11.37 -36.18
N ALA A 136 -4.64 -11.16 -36.96
CA ALA A 136 -4.63 -10.19 -38.05
C ALA A 136 -4.44 -8.74 -37.52
N TYR A 137 -3.17 -8.31 -37.46
CA TYR A 137 -2.75 -7.02 -36.93
C TYR A 137 -1.93 -6.26 -37.99
N PRO A 138 -2.46 -5.16 -38.55
CA PRO A 138 -1.78 -4.39 -39.60
C PRO A 138 -0.85 -3.29 -39.05
N GLY A 139 -0.79 -3.11 -37.73
CA GLY A 139 0.01 -2.07 -37.10
C GLY A 139 1.49 -2.44 -37.01
N GLN A 140 2.35 -1.42 -36.98
CA GLN A 140 3.80 -1.64 -37.10
C GLN A 140 4.50 -1.90 -35.75
N ARG A 141 4.15 -1.19 -34.67
CA ARG A 141 4.91 -1.24 -33.40
C ARG A 141 4.13 -1.90 -32.27
N VAL A 142 4.84 -2.74 -31.50
CA VAL A 142 4.31 -3.46 -30.33
C VAL A 142 5.27 -3.39 -29.14
N ASP A 143 4.70 -3.35 -27.93
CA ASP A 143 5.38 -3.59 -26.66
C ASP A 143 4.87 -4.92 -26.07
N VAL A 144 5.78 -5.83 -25.73
CA VAL A 144 5.44 -7.12 -25.08
C VAL A 144 5.91 -7.10 -23.64
N PHE A 145 5.01 -7.46 -22.74
CA PHE A 145 5.24 -7.58 -21.30
C PHE A 145 5.02 -9.03 -20.87
N LEU A 146 5.93 -9.57 -20.06
CA LEU A 146 5.81 -10.90 -19.45
C LEU A 146 5.89 -10.69 -17.93
N SER A 147 4.80 -11.00 -17.23
CA SER A 147 4.66 -10.77 -15.78
C SER A 147 5.07 -9.36 -15.34
N GLY A 148 4.59 -8.36 -16.08
CA GLY A 148 4.84 -6.94 -15.84
C GLY A 148 6.19 -6.41 -16.36
N VAL A 149 7.15 -7.28 -16.70
CA VAL A 149 8.45 -6.88 -17.26
C VAL A 149 8.32 -6.68 -18.77
N ARG A 150 8.70 -5.51 -19.29
CA ARG A 150 8.76 -5.28 -20.75
C ARG A 150 9.92 -6.09 -21.33
N VAL A 151 9.61 -7.11 -22.11
CA VAL A 151 10.58 -8.02 -22.75
C VAL A 151 10.84 -7.69 -24.22
N PHE A 152 10.01 -6.83 -24.84
CA PHE A 152 10.22 -6.30 -26.19
C PHE A 152 9.56 -4.93 -26.39
N SER A 153 10.18 -4.09 -27.22
CA SER A 153 9.59 -2.89 -27.81
C SER A 153 10.16 -2.71 -29.21
N GLY A 154 9.32 -2.75 -30.24
CA GLY A 154 9.83 -2.69 -31.62
C GLY A 154 8.77 -3.04 -32.65
N GLU A 155 9.22 -3.24 -33.89
CA GLU A 155 8.33 -3.57 -35.00
C GLU A 155 7.84 -5.02 -34.93
N TYR A 156 6.56 -5.22 -35.25
CA TYR A 156 5.94 -6.52 -35.37
C TYR A 156 6.16 -7.08 -36.77
N LEU A 157 7.02 -8.09 -36.87
CA LEU A 157 7.30 -8.77 -38.14
C LEU A 157 6.33 -9.93 -38.38
N ALA A 158 6.08 -10.22 -39.66
CA ALA A 158 5.29 -11.37 -40.07
C ALA A 158 5.86 -12.68 -39.46
N GLY A 159 5.05 -13.39 -38.68
CA GLY A 159 5.46 -14.59 -37.95
C GLY A 159 5.73 -14.38 -36.45
N GLY A 160 5.59 -13.16 -35.91
CA GLY A 160 5.59 -12.90 -34.48
C GLY A 160 6.94 -12.52 -33.87
N VAL A 161 6.89 -12.07 -32.61
CA VAL A 161 8.04 -11.57 -31.84
C VAL A 161 8.66 -12.72 -31.05
N VAL A 162 9.98 -12.92 -31.14
CA VAL A 162 10.69 -13.87 -30.26
C VAL A 162 11.25 -13.10 -29.07
N VAL A 163 10.86 -13.50 -27.85
CA VAL A 163 11.31 -12.90 -26.59
C VAL A 163 11.97 -13.94 -25.70
N LYS A 164 12.87 -13.50 -24.83
CA LYS A 164 13.41 -14.34 -23.76
C LYS A 164 12.47 -14.34 -22.56
N VAL A 165 12.21 -15.51 -21.99
CA VAL A 165 11.50 -15.64 -20.72
C VAL A 165 12.43 -15.12 -19.62
N PRO A 166 12.06 -14.05 -18.89
CA PRO A 166 12.88 -13.55 -17.78
C PRO A 166 12.81 -14.52 -16.61
N ASP A 167 13.69 -14.34 -15.62
CA ASP A 167 13.51 -14.95 -14.32
C ASP A 167 12.20 -14.42 -13.71
N THR A 168 11.28 -15.33 -13.42
CA THR A 168 9.92 -15.05 -12.93
C THR A 168 9.40 -16.25 -12.13
N HIS A 169 8.17 -16.19 -11.63
CA HIS A 169 7.56 -17.22 -10.80
C HIS A 169 7.11 -18.46 -11.59
N ILE A 170 6.92 -19.59 -10.89
CA ILE A 170 6.27 -20.79 -11.42
C ILE A 170 4.84 -20.50 -11.92
N ASP A 171 4.30 -21.39 -12.76
CA ASP A 171 2.90 -21.38 -13.23
C ASP A 171 2.54 -20.24 -14.22
N GLY A 172 1.29 -19.74 -14.19
CA GLY A 172 0.60 -19.04 -15.28
C GLY A 172 1.00 -17.57 -15.43
N ASN A 173 2.15 -17.33 -16.06
CA ASN A 173 2.67 -15.99 -16.29
C ASN A 173 1.89 -15.29 -17.42
N THR A 174 1.44 -14.06 -17.17
CA THR A 174 0.68 -13.29 -18.17
C THR A 174 1.61 -12.64 -19.17
N VAL A 175 1.42 -12.96 -20.45
CA VAL A 175 2.03 -12.27 -21.60
C VAL A 175 1.03 -11.26 -22.13
N ALA A 176 1.25 -9.98 -21.82
CA ALA A 176 0.43 -8.87 -22.28
C ALA A 176 1.11 -8.16 -23.46
N VAL A 177 0.34 -7.80 -24.48
CA VAL A 177 0.82 -7.06 -25.65
C VAL A 177 0.05 -5.75 -25.77
N LEU A 178 0.80 -4.65 -25.91
CA LEU A 178 0.29 -3.34 -26.27
C LEU A 178 0.73 -2.97 -27.68
N ALA A 179 -0.20 -2.38 -28.43
CA ALA A 179 -0.06 -2.08 -29.85
C ALA A 179 -0.71 -0.73 -30.17
N ASP A 180 -0.30 -0.10 -31.27
CA ASP A 180 -0.82 1.22 -31.74
C ASP A 180 -0.84 2.30 -30.64
N GLY A 181 0.23 2.37 -29.82
CA GLY A 181 0.33 3.32 -28.70
C GLY A 181 -0.63 3.03 -27.54
N GLY A 182 -1.12 1.80 -27.41
CA GLY A 182 -2.11 1.38 -26.42
C GLY A 182 -3.54 1.25 -26.97
N LYS A 183 -3.78 1.57 -28.24
CA LYS A 183 -5.10 1.44 -28.88
C LYS A 183 -5.46 0.01 -29.29
N ALA A 184 -4.55 -0.94 -29.08
CA ALA A 184 -4.83 -2.37 -29.14
C ALA A 184 -4.14 -3.09 -27.98
N PHE A 185 -4.86 -4.03 -27.35
CA PHE A 185 -4.40 -4.82 -26.21
C PHE A 185 -4.85 -6.27 -26.32
N GLY A 186 -3.97 -7.18 -25.93
CA GLY A 186 -4.28 -8.59 -25.80
C GLY A 186 -3.42 -9.27 -24.75
N GLU A 187 -3.90 -10.40 -24.23
CA GLU A 187 -3.18 -11.18 -23.24
C GLU A 187 -3.30 -12.69 -23.48
N ALA A 188 -2.20 -13.39 -23.24
CA ALA A 188 -2.08 -14.85 -23.25
C ALA A 188 -1.39 -15.34 -21.97
N LEU A 189 -1.48 -16.64 -21.71
CA LEU A 189 -0.76 -17.30 -20.61
C LEU A 189 0.46 -18.04 -21.14
N LEU A 190 1.56 -17.96 -20.40
CA LEU A 190 2.76 -18.75 -20.56
C LEU A 190 3.02 -19.49 -19.25
N TYR A 191 3.04 -20.81 -19.26
CA TYR A 191 3.39 -21.59 -18.08
C TYR A 191 4.91 -21.66 -17.93
N VAL A 192 5.43 -21.13 -16.82
CA VAL A 192 6.88 -21.15 -16.56
C VAL A 192 7.22 -22.33 -15.67
N LYS A 193 8.15 -23.16 -16.14
CA LYS A 193 8.72 -24.28 -15.39
C LYS A 193 9.99 -23.85 -14.66
N PRO A 194 10.20 -24.31 -13.41
CA PRO A 194 11.42 -24.06 -12.68
C PRO A 194 12.67 -24.60 -13.37
N VAL A 195 13.79 -23.96 -13.04
CA VAL A 195 15.14 -24.33 -13.45
C VAL A 195 16.08 -24.19 -12.26
N LEU A 196 16.84 -25.26 -12.03
CA LEU A 196 18.08 -25.25 -11.27
C LEU A 196 19.26 -25.12 -12.25
N ARG A 197 20.05 -24.06 -12.12
CA ARG A 197 21.36 -23.90 -12.75
C ARG A 197 22.41 -24.01 -11.65
N VAL A 198 23.45 -24.78 -11.88
CA VAL A 198 24.54 -25.04 -10.92
C VAL A 198 25.86 -25.18 -11.65
N ASP A 199 26.94 -24.77 -11.01
CA ASP A 199 28.30 -25.06 -11.47
C ASP A 199 28.54 -26.58 -11.48
N ARG A 200 28.76 -27.17 -12.66
CA ARG A 200 28.84 -28.63 -12.82
C ARG A 200 30.13 -29.27 -12.35
N ASN A 201 31.22 -28.50 -12.31
CA ASN A 201 32.54 -28.95 -11.90
C ASN A 201 33.04 -27.95 -10.85
N VAL A 202 33.11 -28.37 -9.59
CA VAL A 202 33.50 -27.50 -8.48
C VAL A 202 34.61 -28.15 -7.68
N THR A 203 35.62 -27.37 -7.34
CA THR A 203 36.72 -27.83 -6.50
C THR A 203 36.24 -27.88 -5.05
N SER A 204 36.50 -28.97 -4.35
CA SER A 204 36.22 -29.11 -2.92
C SER A 204 36.78 -27.94 -2.11
N GLY A 205 35.98 -27.41 -1.18
CA GLY A 205 36.31 -26.22 -0.39
C GLY A 205 36.06 -24.87 -1.09
N THR A 206 35.69 -24.86 -2.39
CA THR A 206 35.34 -23.63 -3.12
C THR A 206 33.83 -23.38 -3.15
N LEU A 207 33.41 -22.20 -3.65
CA LEU A 207 32.00 -21.82 -3.70
C LEU A 207 31.28 -22.44 -4.91
N LEU A 208 30.29 -23.29 -4.63
CA LEU A 208 29.28 -23.79 -5.55
C LEU A 208 28.20 -22.73 -5.75
N SER A 209 28.07 -22.17 -6.96
CA SER A 209 26.96 -21.25 -7.28
C SER A 209 25.69 -22.03 -7.63
N ILE A 210 24.58 -21.64 -7.02
CA ILE A 210 23.25 -22.20 -7.26
C ILE A 210 22.34 -21.06 -7.68
N GLN A 211 21.84 -21.09 -8.92
CA GLN A 211 20.77 -20.22 -9.38
C GLN A 211 19.50 -21.06 -9.58
N LEU A 212 18.48 -20.75 -8.80
CA LEU A 212 17.12 -21.21 -9.01
C LEU A 212 16.33 -20.09 -9.71
N SER A 213 15.44 -20.46 -10.62
CA SER A 213 14.52 -19.55 -11.31
C SER A 213 13.22 -20.29 -11.62
N GLY A 214 12.06 -19.61 -11.66
CA GLY A 214 10.77 -20.26 -11.86
C GLY A 214 10.26 -21.00 -10.62
N LEU A 215 10.64 -20.55 -9.41
CA LEU A 215 10.05 -21.00 -8.14
C LEU A 215 8.82 -20.14 -7.77
N GLY A 216 8.08 -20.56 -6.75
CA GLY A 216 6.99 -19.78 -6.16
C GLY A 216 7.47 -18.55 -5.38
N PHE A 217 6.56 -17.99 -4.59
CA PHE A 217 6.82 -16.84 -3.74
C PHE A 217 6.94 -17.33 -2.28
N ALA A 218 7.96 -16.87 -1.55
CA ALA A 218 8.23 -17.25 -0.15
C ALA A 218 8.34 -18.76 0.11
N ASP A 219 8.92 -19.50 -0.84
CA ASP A 219 9.19 -20.92 -0.67
C ASP A 219 10.32 -21.12 0.34
N THR A 220 10.10 -22.01 1.32
CA THR A 220 11.21 -22.61 2.06
C THR A 220 11.82 -23.70 1.17
N VAL A 221 13.02 -23.44 0.68
CA VAL A 221 13.71 -24.31 -0.27
C VAL A 221 14.74 -25.16 0.48
N ALA A 222 14.57 -26.48 0.45
CA ALA A 222 15.53 -27.43 0.98
C ALA A 222 16.52 -27.85 -0.11
N VAL A 223 17.79 -27.49 0.06
CA VAL A 223 18.89 -27.84 -0.83
C VAL A 223 19.72 -28.96 -0.20
N TYR A 224 19.76 -30.11 -0.86
CA TYR A 224 20.51 -31.30 -0.45
C TYR A 224 21.73 -31.50 -1.36
N LEU A 225 22.90 -31.70 -0.77
CA LEU A 225 24.12 -32.10 -1.47
C LEU A 225 24.81 -33.20 -0.67
N ALA A 226 24.68 -34.44 -1.13
CA ALA A 226 24.92 -35.63 -0.30
C ALA A 226 24.15 -35.53 1.03
N ASP A 227 24.81 -35.80 2.16
CA ASP A 227 24.20 -35.72 3.51
C ASP A 227 24.08 -34.29 4.05
N SER A 228 24.49 -33.26 3.28
CA SER A 228 24.37 -31.86 3.68
C SER A 228 23.01 -31.28 3.31
N LEU A 229 22.28 -30.74 4.29
CA LEU A 229 21.06 -29.97 4.10
C LEU A 229 21.31 -28.48 4.36
N LEU A 230 20.90 -27.64 3.41
CA LEU A 230 20.76 -26.21 3.57
C LEU A 230 19.28 -25.84 3.40
N LEU A 231 18.70 -25.16 4.39
CA LEU A 231 17.39 -24.53 4.27
C LEU A 231 17.59 -23.08 3.83
N LEU A 232 16.93 -22.69 2.74
CA LEU A 232 16.90 -21.34 2.20
C LEU A 232 15.48 -20.79 2.29
N ASP A 233 15.28 -19.77 3.12
CA ASP A 233 14.07 -18.95 3.09
C ASP A 233 14.23 -17.88 2.00
N ASN A 234 13.40 -17.92 0.95
CA ASN A 234 13.51 -17.03 -0.20
C ASN A 234 12.34 -16.05 -0.33
N THR A 235 12.55 -14.83 0.13
CA THR A 235 11.60 -13.71 -0.02
C THR A 235 11.67 -12.99 -1.38
N ASN A 236 12.46 -13.47 -2.36
CA ASN A 236 12.59 -12.77 -3.64
C ASN A 236 11.34 -12.90 -4.53
N LEU A 237 10.62 -11.79 -4.67
CA LEU A 237 9.37 -11.63 -5.42
C LEU A 237 9.49 -11.75 -6.96
N ARG A 238 10.58 -12.33 -7.46
CA ARG A 238 10.81 -12.60 -8.89
C ARG A 238 11.02 -14.07 -9.19
N GLY A 239 10.72 -14.97 -8.25
CA GLY A 239 10.81 -16.42 -8.45
C GLY A 239 12.22 -16.92 -8.77
N SER A 240 13.26 -16.18 -8.37
CA SER A 240 14.66 -16.59 -8.55
C SER A 240 15.48 -16.39 -7.28
N LEU A 241 16.37 -17.32 -7.01
CA LEU A 241 17.25 -17.33 -5.85
C LEU A 241 18.68 -17.61 -6.32
N ASN A 242 19.61 -16.75 -5.94
CA ASN A 242 21.04 -16.98 -6.13
C ASN A 242 21.65 -17.28 -4.76
N ALA A 243 22.07 -18.52 -4.56
CA ALA A 243 22.75 -18.99 -3.37
C ALA A 243 24.19 -19.41 -3.69
N ARG A 244 25.04 -19.40 -2.67
CA ARG A 244 26.40 -19.95 -2.74
C ARG A 244 26.62 -20.89 -1.57
N LEU A 245 27.11 -22.08 -1.85
CA LEU A 245 27.46 -23.10 -0.86
C LEU A 245 28.96 -23.37 -0.90
N VAL A 246 29.57 -23.70 0.24
CA VAL A 246 30.92 -24.28 0.22
C VAL A 246 30.79 -25.74 -0.20
N ALA A 247 31.48 -26.12 -1.29
CA ALA A 247 31.49 -27.51 -1.76
C ALA A 247 32.20 -28.40 -0.73
N PRO A 248 31.60 -29.55 -0.31
CA PRO A 248 32.21 -30.41 0.69
C PRO A 248 33.55 -30.99 0.20
N TYR A 249 34.41 -31.36 1.14
CA TYR A 249 35.71 -31.94 0.82
C TYR A 249 35.55 -33.41 0.36
N VAL A 250 36.08 -33.73 -0.82
CA VAL A 250 36.14 -35.11 -1.32
C VAL A 250 37.60 -35.51 -1.60
N ALA A 251 38.00 -36.69 -1.13
CA ALA A 251 39.37 -37.20 -1.32
C ALA A 251 39.65 -37.71 -2.75
N ARG A 252 38.61 -37.87 -3.57
CA ARG A 252 38.64 -38.30 -4.98
C ARG A 252 37.52 -37.61 -5.74
N GLN A 253 37.63 -37.53 -7.06
CA GLN A 253 36.57 -36.95 -7.88
C GLN A 253 35.25 -37.71 -7.63
N THR A 254 34.23 -36.99 -7.17
CA THR A 254 32.96 -37.55 -6.71
C THR A 254 31.81 -36.92 -7.48
N TYR A 255 30.92 -37.75 -8.00
CA TYR A 255 29.68 -37.30 -8.64
C TYR A 255 28.57 -37.27 -7.59
N LEU A 256 27.98 -36.11 -7.37
CA LEU A 256 26.85 -35.89 -6.48
C LEU A 256 25.64 -35.38 -7.26
N GLU A 257 24.46 -35.65 -6.73
CA GLU A 257 23.23 -34.99 -7.17
C GLU A 257 22.91 -33.85 -6.20
N LEU A 258 22.87 -32.62 -6.71
CA LEU A 258 22.28 -31.50 -5.99
C LEU A 258 20.77 -31.61 -6.17
N ARG A 259 20.04 -31.88 -5.08
CA ARG A 259 18.58 -31.94 -5.07
C ARG A 259 18.03 -30.70 -4.38
N VAL A 260 17.03 -30.08 -4.98
CA VAL A 260 16.32 -28.93 -4.45
C VAL A 260 14.85 -29.26 -4.36
N GLU A 261 14.30 -29.19 -3.15
CA GLU A 261 12.88 -29.43 -2.86
C GLU A 261 12.25 -28.12 -2.40
N ASP A 262 11.11 -27.79 -2.99
CA ASP A 262 10.23 -26.73 -2.52
C ASP A 262 9.27 -27.34 -1.49
N LEU A 263 9.32 -26.83 -0.25
CA LEU A 263 8.49 -27.32 0.84
C LEU A 263 7.09 -26.68 0.86
N SER A 264 6.88 -25.59 0.10
CA SER A 264 5.58 -24.93 -0.09
C SER A 264 4.74 -25.64 -1.16
N VAL A 265 5.37 -26.21 -2.19
CA VAL A 265 4.71 -26.93 -3.30
C VAL A 265 5.05 -28.43 -3.27
N PRO A 266 4.24 -29.28 -2.61
CA PRO A 266 4.53 -30.70 -2.47
C PRO A 266 4.77 -31.41 -3.80
N GLY A 267 5.94 -32.05 -3.93
CA GLY A 267 6.34 -32.79 -5.11
C GLY A 267 7.11 -31.98 -6.16
N LEU A 268 7.37 -30.68 -5.93
CA LEU A 268 8.31 -29.93 -6.76
C LEU A 268 9.75 -30.23 -6.32
N THR A 269 10.41 -31.13 -7.06
CA THR A 269 11.82 -31.45 -6.89
C THR A 269 12.60 -31.14 -8.17
N LEU A 270 13.70 -30.40 -8.02
CA LEU A 270 14.67 -30.15 -9.08
C LEU A 270 15.96 -30.88 -8.74
N THR A 271 16.62 -31.49 -9.72
CA THR A 271 17.95 -32.06 -9.52
C THR A 271 18.93 -31.63 -10.60
N ALA A 272 20.20 -31.57 -10.22
CA ALA A 272 21.30 -31.29 -11.13
C ALA A 272 22.58 -32.03 -10.69
N PRO A 273 23.31 -32.66 -11.63
CA PRO A 273 24.57 -33.33 -11.30
C PRO A 273 25.68 -32.32 -11.05
N VAL A 274 26.42 -32.52 -9.96
CA VAL A 274 27.60 -31.74 -9.57
C VAL A 274 28.77 -32.70 -9.41
N THR A 275 29.85 -32.43 -10.14
CA THR A 275 31.13 -33.14 -10.03
C THR A 275 32.02 -32.37 -9.08
N LEU A 276 32.31 -32.95 -7.92
CA LEU A 276 33.31 -32.43 -6.99
C LEU A 276 34.67 -32.98 -7.34
N VAL A 277 35.63 -32.09 -7.55
CA VAL A 277 37.04 -32.43 -7.78
C VAL A 277 37.80 -32.16 -6.48
N PRO A 278 38.67 -33.08 -6.00
CA PRO A 278 39.54 -32.77 -4.87
C PRO A 278 40.34 -31.49 -5.17
N PRO A 279 40.73 -30.69 -4.15
CA PRO A 279 41.65 -29.59 -4.40
C PRO A 279 42.93 -30.14 -5.05
N PRO A 280 43.57 -29.36 -5.94
CA PRO A 280 44.84 -29.79 -6.52
C PRO A 280 45.82 -30.08 -5.37
N PRO A 281 46.68 -31.12 -5.50
CA PRO A 281 47.72 -31.43 -4.52
C PRO A 281 48.88 -30.44 -4.65
N GLU A 282 48.58 -29.14 -4.60
CA GLU A 282 49.57 -28.09 -4.42
C GLU A 282 49.90 -27.99 -2.93
N PRO A 283 51.17 -27.84 -2.55
CA PRO A 283 51.53 -27.52 -1.18
C PRO A 283 50.89 -26.18 -0.83
N VAL A 284 50.01 -26.17 0.18
CA VAL A 284 49.22 -24.98 0.55
C VAL A 284 50.14 -23.88 1.04
N THR A 285 50.54 -22.99 0.14
CA THR A 285 51.03 -21.67 0.53
C THR A 285 49.84 -20.90 1.12
N VAL A 286 50.04 -20.38 2.33
CA VAL A 286 49.02 -19.94 3.32
C VAL A 286 48.08 -18.81 2.81
N GLU A 287 48.27 -18.31 1.60
CA GLU A 287 47.68 -17.08 1.09
C GLU A 287 46.20 -17.21 0.66
N VAL A 288 45.71 -18.41 0.36
CA VAL A 288 44.33 -18.63 -0.13
C VAL A 288 43.26 -18.45 0.96
N VAL A 289 43.59 -18.71 2.23
CA VAL A 289 42.64 -18.62 3.36
C VAL A 289 42.21 -17.17 3.65
N ARG A 290 42.99 -16.17 3.20
CA ARG A 290 42.71 -14.73 3.43
C ARG A 290 41.41 -14.20 2.80
N GLN A 291 40.80 -14.90 1.84
CA GLN A 291 39.68 -14.33 1.05
C GLN A 291 38.27 -14.72 1.50
N LEU A 292 38.09 -15.71 2.39
CA LEU A 292 36.75 -16.31 2.61
C LEU A 292 35.92 -15.69 3.75
N GLY A 293 36.49 -14.85 4.62
CA GLY A 293 35.71 -14.02 5.56
C GLY A 293 34.81 -14.79 6.56
N ILE A 294 35.08 -16.07 6.79
CA ILE A 294 34.29 -16.90 7.71
C ILE A 294 34.72 -16.59 9.15
N ALA A 295 33.78 -16.14 9.97
CA ALA A 295 33.99 -15.99 11.41
C ALA A 295 34.07 -17.37 12.06
N VAL A 296 35.25 -17.75 12.52
CA VAL A 296 35.49 -18.93 13.38
C VAL A 296 35.98 -18.41 14.73
N GLU A 297 35.43 -18.90 15.83
CA GLU A 297 35.83 -18.45 17.16
C GLU A 297 37.28 -18.84 17.47
N ARG A 298 38.06 -17.85 17.97
CA ARG A 298 39.52 -17.88 18.14
C ARG A 298 39.98 -18.89 19.20
N TYR A 299 41.08 -19.62 18.98
CA TYR A 299 41.96 -20.10 20.06
C TYR A 299 43.45 -20.18 19.68
N TYR A 300 44.30 -19.86 20.68
CA TYR A 300 45.77 -19.74 20.63
C TYR A 300 46.32 -19.54 22.07
N VAL A 301 47.59 -19.78 22.48
CA VAL A 301 48.87 -20.13 21.82
C VAL A 301 49.68 -21.13 22.69
N VAL A 302 50.87 -21.56 22.22
CA VAL A 302 52.01 -22.14 22.96
C VAL A 302 52.11 -21.73 24.44
N GLY A 303 52.36 -22.71 25.32
CA GLY A 303 52.67 -22.49 26.73
C GLY A 303 51.44 -22.42 27.65
N ARG A 304 50.22 -22.51 27.09
CA ARG A 304 49.01 -22.72 27.88
C ARG A 304 48.06 -23.73 27.24
N VAL A 305 47.01 -24.01 28.00
CA VAL A 305 46.47 -25.35 28.13
C VAL A 305 45.12 -25.45 27.39
N GLY A 306 45.08 -26.16 26.27
CA GLY A 306 43.87 -26.32 25.47
C GLY A 306 42.88 -27.28 26.13
N THR A 307 41.59 -26.93 26.14
CA THR A 307 40.51 -27.75 26.72
C THR A 307 39.77 -28.56 25.67
N VAL A 308 39.77 -29.89 25.81
CA VAL A 308 38.91 -30.80 25.06
C VAL A 308 37.83 -31.34 26.00
N SER A 309 36.55 -31.18 25.61
CA SER A 309 35.43 -31.80 26.33
C SER A 309 35.23 -33.23 25.85
N ALA A 310 35.53 -34.20 26.70
CA ALA A 310 35.28 -35.62 26.44
C ALA A 310 34.16 -36.14 27.36
N MET A 311 33.20 -36.87 26.79
CA MET A 311 32.09 -37.47 27.55
C MET A 311 32.57 -38.79 28.18
N MET A 312 32.62 -38.83 29.51
CA MET A 312 33.11 -39.99 30.27
C MET A 312 31.92 -40.83 30.77
N PRO A 313 31.98 -42.17 30.66
CA PRO A 313 30.92 -43.01 31.21
C PRO A 313 30.87 -42.97 32.74
N GLU A 314 32.05 -42.89 33.39
CA GLU A 314 32.23 -42.97 34.85
C GLU A 314 33.35 -42.00 35.30
N GLU A 315 33.30 -41.54 36.56
CA GLU A 315 34.35 -40.70 37.17
C GLU A 315 35.56 -41.56 37.59
N GLY A 316 36.77 -40.98 37.53
CA GLY A 316 38.01 -41.64 37.99
C GLY A 316 38.77 -42.46 36.94
N LEU A 317 38.32 -42.48 35.68
CA LEU A 317 39.03 -43.14 34.58
C LEU A 317 40.40 -42.49 34.31
N SER A 318 41.39 -43.31 33.96
CA SER A 318 42.72 -42.81 33.55
C SER A 318 42.65 -42.25 32.14
N VAL A 319 42.86 -40.94 32.00
CA VAL A 319 42.86 -40.27 30.68
C VAL A 319 44.26 -40.33 30.07
N ARG A 320 44.32 -40.78 28.82
CA ARG A 320 45.49 -40.77 27.94
C ARG A 320 45.17 -39.94 26.71
N VAL A 321 46.21 -39.34 26.14
CA VAL A 321 46.14 -38.53 24.93
C VAL A 321 47.14 -39.14 23.96
N SER A 322 46.65 -39.57 22.80
CA SER A 322 47.44 -40.23 21.78
C SER A 322 47.53 -39.35 20.54
N GLN A 323 48.71 -39.31 19.95
CA GLN A 323 48.95 -38.75 18.63
C GLN A 323 48.44 -39.77 17.57
N LEU A 324 47.61 -39.33 16.62
CA LEU A 324 46.99 -40.22 15.63
C LEU A 324 47.88 -40.45 14.40
N TYR A 325 48.57 -39.41 13.93
CA TYR A 325 49.47 -39.44 12.78
C TYR A 325 50.88 -38.96 13.15
N PRO A 326 51.97 -39.48 12.55
CA PRO A 326 53.33 -39.08 12.91
C PRO A 326 53.67 -37.59 12.80
N GLU A 327 52.88 -36.83 12.03
CA GLU A 327 53.05 -35.39 11.79
C GLU A 327 52.08 -34.51 12.61
N ASP A 328 51.16 -35.11 13.37
CA ASP A 328 50.29 -34.40 14.31
C ASP A 328 51.09 -33.67 15.42
N PRO A 329 50.49 -32.68 16.10
CA PRO A 329 51.12 -32.01 17.22
C PRO A 329 51.43 -32.96 18.39
N VAL A 330 52.63 -32.86 18.93
CA VAL A 330 52.98 -33.53 20.19
C VAL A 330 52.25 -32.84 21.33
N ALA A 331 51.14 -33.46 21.76
CA ALA A 331 50.30 -33.00 22.86
C ALA A 331 50.55 -33.84 24.12
N SER A 332 50.84 -33.19 25.25
CA SER A 332 50.94 -33.83 26.56
C SER A 332 49.79 -33.40 27.47
N LEU A 333 49.23 -34.37 28.20
CA LEU A 333 48.19 -34.11 29.20
C LEU A 333 48.78 -33.29 30.37
N VAL A 334 48.14 -32.17 30.70
CA VAL A 334 48.51 -31.29 31.81
C VAL A 334 47.66 -31.56 33.03
N ARG A 335 46.33 -31.64 32.85
CA ARG A 335 45.36 -31.94 33.91
C ARG A 335 44.05 -32.46 33.32
N VAL A 336 43.14 -32.90 34.17
CA VAL A 336 41.73 -33.17 33.82
C VAL A 336 40.87 -32.58 34.93
N GLU A 337 39.83 -31.83 34.57
CA GLU A 337 38.81 -31.36 35.51
C GLU A 337 37.46 -31.98 35.12
N TYR A 338 36.71 -32.48 36.10
CA TYR A 338 35.42 -33.13 35.85
C TYR A 338 34.27 -32.19 36.18
N VAL A 339 33.33 -32.05 35.24
CA VAL A 339 32.08 -31.29 35.39
C VAL A 339 30.93 -32.27 35.15
N GLY A 340 30.62 -33.06 36.18
CA GLY A 340 29.78 -34.26 36.06
C GLY A 340 30.42 -35.26 35.11
N ARG A 341 29.65 -35.79 34.16
CA ARG A 341 30.13 -36.76 33.14
C ARG A 341 30.97 -36.16 32.02
N VAL A 342 31.33 -34.88 32.07
CA VAL A 342 32.21 -34.25 31.09
C VAL A 342 33.58 -34.03 31.73
N ALA A 343 34.61 -34.60 31.13
CA ALA A 343 35.99 -34.29 31.45
C ALA A 343 36.47 -33.14 30.55
N LEU A 344 36.88 -32.05 31.17
CA LEU A 344 37.69 -30.99 30.57
C LEU A 344 39.14 -31.47 30.59
N VAL A 345 39.61 -31.97 29.46
CA VAL A 345 40.96 -32.50 29.27
C VAL A 345 41.88 -31.38 28.81
N TYR A 346 42.90 -31.11 29.60
CA TYR A 346 43.74 -29.91 29.49
C TYR A 346 45.12 -30.28 28.92
N LEU A 347 45.48 -29.76 27.75
CA LEU A 347 46.63 -30.21 26.95
C LEU A 347 47.69 -29.13 26.72
N ASN A 348 48.97 -29.49 26.82
CA ASN A 348 50.10 -28.66 26.38
C ASN A 348 50.62 -29.18 25.04
N ILE A 349 50.84 -28.29 24.08
CA ILE A 349 51.22 -28.64 22.71
C ILE A 349 52.58 -28.04 22.40
N THR A 350 53.53 -28.88 21.96
CA THR A 350 54.94 -28.52 21.82
C THR A 350 55.45 -28.45 20.38
N ALA A 351 54.69 -28.98 19.41
CA ALA A 351 54.95 -28.88 17.98
C ALA A 351 53.61 -28.73 17.23
N TYR A 352 53.64 -28.19 16.00
CA TYR A 352 52.44 -28.02 15.17
C TYR A 352 52.70 -28.46 13.72
N PRO A 353 51.75 -29.13 13.05
CA PRO A 353 51.84 -29.41 11.62
C PRO A 353 51.70 -28.13 10.78
N PRO A 354 52.33 -28.05 9.60
CA PRO A 354 52.35 -26.86 8.74
C PRO A 354 51.00 -26.48 8.10
N GLY A 355 49.88 -27.09 8.51
CA GLY A 355 48.52 -26.79 8.04
C GLY A 355 47.60 -26.13 9.09
N GLY A 356 48.02 -25.99 10.36
CA GLY A 356 47.20 -25.36 11.40
C GLY A 356 45.98 -26.17 11.86
N TYR A 357 45.87 -27.44 11.49
CA TYR A 357 44.85 -28.38 11.94
C TYR A 357 45.51 -29.67 12.44
N ALA A 358 44.86 -30.36 13.37
CA ALA A 358 45.36 -31.57 14.01
C ALA A 358 44.20 -32.44 14.51
N TYR A 359 44.46 -33.74 14.68
CA TYR A 359 43.55 -34.64 15.40
C TYR A 359 44.26 -35.25 16.60
N ILE A 360 43.55 -35.31 17.73
CA ILE A 360 44.04 -35.91 18.96
C ILE A 360 43.02 -36.95 19.45
N GLU A 361 43.50 -38.15 19.75
CA GLU A 361 42.68 -39.16 20.41
C GLU A 361 42.77 -38.96 21.92
N VAL A 362 41.62 -38.76 22.57
CA VAL A 362 41.47 -38.73 24.02
C VAL A 362 40.82 -40.03 24.45
N SER A 363 41.57 -40.85 25.19
CA SER A 363 41.17 -42.20 25.60
C SER A 363 41.07 -42.29 27.11
N ALA A 364 39.93 -42.73 27.63
CA ALA A 364 39.68 -42.92 29.06
C ALA A 364 39.57 -44.40 29.39
N CYS A 365 40.44 -44.90 30.27
CA CYS A 365 40.59 -46.32 30.56
C CYS A 365 40.37 -46.65 32.04
N SER A 366 39.58 -47.69 32.30
CA SER A 366 39.56 -48.47 33.53
C SER A 366 40.49 -49.69 33.40
N GLU A 367 40.56 -50.54 34.42
CA GLU A 367 41.22 -51.85 34.32
C GLU A 367 40.51 -52.83 33.36
N ALA A 368 39.23 -52.58 33.05
CA ALA A 368 38.38 -53.51 32.30
C ALA A 368 38.05 -53.05 30.86
N TYR A 369 38.06 -51.75 30.58
CA TYR A 369 37.70 -51.19 29.26
C TYR A 369 38.27 -49.79 29.04
N CYS A 370 38.41 -49.39 27.77
CA CYS A 370 38.74 -48.02 27.35
C CYS A 370 37.65 -47.48 26.41
N VAL A 371 37.39 -46.18 26.50
CA VAL A 371 36.56 -45.42 25.54
C VAL A 371 37.44 -44.32 24.96
N SER A 372 37.49 -44.19 23.63
CA SER A 372 38.24 -43.12 22.97
C SER A 372 37.36 -42.20 22.13
N SER A 373 37.79 -40.94 22.01
CA SER A 373 37.13 -39.91 21.21
C SER A 373 38.19 -39.09 20.49
N VAL A 374 37.95 -38.77 19.22
CA VAL A 374 38.87 -37.98 18.40
C VAL A 374 38.38 -36.54 18.34
N ALA A 375 39.21 -35.60 18.81
CA ALA A 375 38.91 -34.17 18.76
C ALA A 375 39.79 -33.46 17.71
N PRO A 376 39.20 -32.61 16.84
CA PRO A 376 39.98 -31.72 15.99
C PRO A 376 40.52 -30.54 16.81
N LEU A 377 41.73 -30.08 16.47
CA LEU A 377 42.40 -28.97 17.14
C LEU A 377 43.00 -28.01 16.10
N TYR A 378 42.68 -26.72 16.22
CA TYR A 378 43.05 -25.68 15.26
C TYR A 378 44.05 -24.68 15.84
N VAL A 379 44.94 -24.18 14.98
CA VAL A 379 46.14 -23.43 15.34
C VAL A 379 46.31 -22.29 14.31
N VAL A 380 45.92 -21.08 14.74
CA VAL A 380 46.09 -19.73 14.12
C VAL A 380 47.53 -19.40 13.65
N LEU A 381 47.86 -18.09 13.53
CA LEU A 381 49.10 -17.46 14.01
C LEU A 381 48.77 -15.99 14.34
N GLU A 382 49.25 -15.41 15.46
CA GLU A 382 48.79 -14.09 15.92
C GLU A 382 49.30 -12.96 15.02
N ASP A 383 48.38 -12.24 14.37
CA ASP A 383 48.67 -11.07 13.54
C ASP A 383 48.16 -9.80 14.24
N THR A 384 49.02 -8.78 14.30
CA THR A 384 48.73 -7.47 14.92
C THR A 384 47.59 -6.73 14.23
N ALA A 385 47.23 -7.11 12.99
CA ALA A 385 46.05 -6.62 12.28
C ALA A 385 44.73 -6.86 13.03
N GLU A 386 44.61 -7.91 13.85
CA GLU A 386 43.34 -8.25 14.49
C GLU A 386 42.92 -7.25 15.59
N LYS A 387 43.88 -6.67 16.32
CA LYS A 387 43.61 -5.55 17.26
C LYS A 387 43.12 -4.30 16.54
N ALA A 388 43.64 -4.01 15.35
CA ALA A 388 43.17 -2.89 14.54
C ALA A 388 41.74 -3.16 14.03
N LEU A 389 41.45 -4.39 13.60
CA LEU A 389 40.11 -4.79 13.16
C LEU A 389 39.09 -4.73 14.31
N GLU A 390 39.45 -5.11 15.53
CA GLU A 390 38.55 -5.07 16.68
C GLU A 390 38.16 -3.63 17.08
N GLU A 391 39.09 -2.67 17.00
CA GLU A 391 38.79 -1.23 17.16
C GLU A 391 37.97 -0.66 15.99
N VAL A 392 38.26 -1.06 14.75
CA VAL A 392 37.44 -0.69 13.58
C VAL A 392 36.01 -1.25 13.71
N LEU A 393 35.83 -2.45 14.25
CA LEU A 393 34.51 -3.04 14.50
C LEU A 393 33.77 -2.33 15.65
N LYS A 394 34.46 -1.87 16.70
CA LYS A 394 33.85 -0.99 17.72
C LYS A 394 33.37 0.33 17.10
N LEU A 395 34.20 0.98 16.30
CA LEU A 395 33.86 2.20 15.57
C LEU A 395 32.68 1.99 14.61
N SER A 396 32.63 0.88 13.89
CA SER A 396 31.53 0.51 13.00
C SER A 396 30.20 0.32 13.75
N ARG A 397 30.22 -0.35 14.91
CA ARG A 397 29.03 -0.49 15.78
C ARG A 397 28.57 0.86 16.33
N ALA A 398 29.49 1.73 16.73
CA ALA A 398 29.16 3.09 17.18
C ALA A 398 28.59 3.96 16.04
N LEU A 399 29.08 3.78 14.80
CA LEU A 399 28.54 4.48 13.63
C LEU A 399 27.11 4.02 13.31
N LEU A 400 26.83 2.72 13.41
CA LEU A 400 25.49 2.16 13.24
C LEU A 400 24.49 2.69 14.27
N THR A 401 24.87 2.82 15.55
CA THR A 401 23.97 3.40 16.57
C THR A 401 23.74 4.90 16.35
N VAL A 402 24.71 5.64 15.82
CA VAL A 402 24.52 7.04 15.39
C VAL A 402 23.59 7.13 14.16
N GLU A 403 23.77 6.26 13.16
CA GLU A 403 22.91 6.25 11.98
C GLU A 403 21.46 5.94 12.35
N GLU A 404 21.22 4.97 13.24
CA GLU A 404 19.88 4.62 13.71
C GLU A 404 19.24 5.73 14.57
N ALA A 405 20.04 6.47 15.35
CA ALA A 405 19.58 7.68 16.05
C ALA A 405 19.21 8.80 15.07
N VAL A 406 19.99 9.02 14.01
CA VAL A 406 19.70 9.99 12.95
C VAL A 406 18.44 9.61 12.17
N ARG A 407 18.25 8.32 11.83
CA ARG A 407 17.02 7.82 11.20
C ARG A 407 15.78 8.05 12.08
N ARG A 408 15.88 7.81 13.39
CA ARG A 408 14.80 8.12 14.35
C ARG A 408 14.48 9.62 14.39
N ALA A 409 15.49 10.48 14.48
CA ALA A 409 15.31 11.94 14.45
C ALA A 409 14.68 12.43 13.14
N LEU A 410 15.06 11.87 11.99
CA LEU A 410 14.46 12.20 10.69
C LEU A 410 12.99 11.76 10.61
N ALA A 411 12.64 10.60 11.14
CA ALA A 411 11.25 10.15 11.22
C ALA A 411 10.39 11.05 12.12
N GLU A 412 10.92 11.51 13.27
CA GLU A 412 10.24 12.49 14.13
C GLU A 412 10.03 13.84 13.42
N VAL A 413 11.01 14.29 12.62
CA VAL A 413 10.88 15.49 11.77
C VAL A 413 9.83 15.32 10.68
N GLU A 414 9.69 14.13 10.09
CA GLU A 414 8.66 13.84 9.08
C GLU A 414 7.24 13.80 9.69
N VAL A 415 7.10 13.24 10.90
CA VAL A 415 5.85 13.32 11.68
C VAL A 415 5.50 14.77 12.01
N LEU A 416 6.46 15.57 12.48
CA LEU A 416 6.27 17.01 12.74
C LEU A 416 5.88 17.78 11.48
N ASN A 417 6.50 17.50 10.33
CA ASN A 417 6.16 18.12 9.05
C ASN A 417 4.72 17.76 8.62
N THR A 418 4.29 16.53 8.87
CA THR A 418 2.90 16.08 8.64
C THR A 418 1.91 16.84 9.52
N SER A 419 2.19 16.96 10.83
CA SER A 419 1.37 17.77 11.76
C SER A 419 1.34 19.25 11.37
N ILE A 420 2.46 19.83 10.90
CA ILE A 420 2.50 21.21 10.37
C ILE A 420 1.62 21.35 9.12
N ALA A 421 1.61 20.35 8.24
CA ALA A 421 0.73 20.34 7.07
C ALA A 421 -0.76 20.27 7.46
N GLU A 422 -1.13 19.48 8.47
CA GLU A 422 -2.50 19.43 9.02
C GLU A 422 -2.92 20.74 9.69
N VAL A 423 -2.05 21.35 10.50
CA VAL A 423 -2.29 22.68 11.10
C VAL A 423 -2.47 23.72 10.00
N ARG A 424 -1.63 23.72 8.96
CA ARG A 424 -1.76 24.61 7.80
C ARG A 424 -3.08 24.38 7.05
N GLY A 425 -3.47 23.12 6.82
CA GLY A 425 -4.76 22.77 6.20
C GLY A 425 -5.97 23.14 7.05
N THR A 426 -5.81 23.22 8.37
CA THR A 426 -6.85 23.69 9.30
C THR A 426 -6.93 25.23 9.30
N ALA A 427 -5.80 25.92 9.29
CA ALA A 427 -5.73 27.37 9.14
C ALA A 427 -6.33 27.86 7.81
N TRP A 428 -6.06 27.18 6.69
CA TRP A 428 -6.68 27.51 5.40
C TRP A 428 -8.21 27.34 5.41
N ARG A 429 -8.73 26.29 6.04
CA ARG A 429 -10.19 26.10 6.21
C ARG A 429 -10.82 27.18 7.07
N ALA A 430 -10.15 27.59 8.15
CA ALA A 430 -10.61 28.71 8.99
C ALA A 430 -10.62 30.04 8.23
N LEU A 431 -9.61 30.30 7.38
CA LEU A 431 -9.54 31.50 6.55
C LEU A 431 -10.62 31.53 5.45
N ASP A 432 -10.92 30.39 4.83
CA ASP A 432 -12.01 30.26 3.85
C ASP A 432 -13.39 30.50 4.49
N GLU A 433 -13.66 29.92 5.67
CA GLU A 433 -14.88 30.22 6.42
C GLU A 433 -14.95 31.69 6.88
N ALA A 434 -13.85 32.29 7.32
CA ALA A 434 -13.80 33.71 7.64
C ALA A 434 -14.12 34.59 6.40
N SER A 435 -13.63 34.22 5.21
CA SER A 435 -13.97 34.91 3.96
C SER A 435 -15.46 34.77 3.59
N LYS A 436 -16.06 33.58 3.80
CA LYS A 436 -17.51 33.38 3.63
C LYS A 436 -18.33 34.19 4.63
N MET A 437 -17.88 34.30 5.88
CA MET A 437 -18.51 35.15 6.89
C MET A 437 -18.44 36.63 6.51
N LEU A 438 -17.29 37.12 6.02
CA LEU A 438 -17.14 38.50 5.55
C LEU A 438 -18.14 38.83 4.42
N LYS A 439 -18.24 37.95 3.41
CA LYS A 439 -19.23 38.11 2.32
C LYS A 439 -20.69 38.08 2.80
N ARG A 440 -20.99 37.36 3.89
CA ARG A 440 -22.33 37.39 4.52
C ARG A 440 -22.58 38.72 5.24
N VAL A 441 -21.56 39.31 5.86
CA VAL A 441 -21.66 40.64 6.49
C VAL A 441 -21.87 41.71 5.42
N GLU A 442 -21.08 41.72 4.34
CA GLU A 442 -21.26 42.64 3.20
C GLU A 442 -22.68 42.55 2.60
N PHE A 443 -23.23 41.34 2.47
CA PHE A 443 -24.61 41.13 2.01
C PHE A 443 -25.65 41.68 3.00
N LEU A 444 -25.44 41.52 4.32
CA LEU A 444 -26.34 42.03 5.35
C LEU A 444 -26.29 43.57 5.43
N GLU A 445 -25.13 44.19 5.23
CA GLU A 445 -24.99 45.65 5.14
C GLU A 445 -25.73 46.21 3.92
N ALA A 446 -25.60 45.57 2.76
CA ALA A 446 -26.35 45.95 1.56
C ALA A 446 -27.88 45.80 1.74
N LEU A 447 -28.32 44.73 2.40
CA LEU A 447 -29.73 44.53 2.74
C LEU A 447 -30.25 45.62 3.70
N LEU A 448 -29.46 45.97 4.72
CA LEU A 448 -29.79 46.99 5.71
C LEU A 448 -29.96 48.38 5.08
N GLU A 449 -29.05 48.80 4.20
CA GLU A 449 -29.17 50.08 3.48
C GLU A 449 -30.35 50.07 2.49
N SER A 450 -30.66 48.94 1.84
CA SER A 450 -31.88 48.79 1.02
C SER A 450 -33.15 48.97 1.86
N THR A 451 -33.25 48.29 3.01
CA THR A 451 -34.40 48.42 3.93
C THR A 451 -34.55 49.84 4.46
N LYS A 452 -33.43 50.51 4.79
CA LYS A 452 -33.40 51.91 5.24
C LYS A 452 -33.90 52.88 4.15
N LEU A 453 -33.52 52.68 2.89
CA LEU A 453 -34.03 53.46 1.76
C LEU A 453 -35.54 53.23 1.52
N GLU A 454 -36.02 51.99 1.61
CA GLU A 454 -37.45 51.68 1.54
C GLU A 454 -38.25 52.36 2.66
N LEU A 455 -37.73 52.33 3.90
CA LEU A 455 -38.35 52.96 5.06
C LEU A 455 -38.45 54.48 4.91
N LEU A 456 -37.36 55.13 4.45
CA LEU A 456 -37.33 56.58 4.16
C LEU A 456 -38.36 56.94 3.07
N ASN A 457 -38.41 56.16 1.98
CA ASN A 457 -39.40 56.34 0.92
C ASN A 457 -40.85 56.11 1.40
N GLY A 458 -41.05 55.23 2.37
CA GLY A 458 -42.34 55.02 3.04
C GLY A 458 -42.75 56.21 3.89
N ILE A 459 -41.84 56.75 4.70
CA ILE A 459 -42.04 57.96 5.52
C ILE A 459 -42.36 59.17 4.62
N THR A 460 -41.62 59.37 3.52
CA THR A 460 -41.87 60.46 2.56
C THR A 460 -43.26 60.35 1.94
N ARG A 461 -43.67 59.14 1.52
CA ARG A 461 -45.03 58.90 0.99
C ARG A 461 -46.10 59.19 2.04
N LEU A 462 -45.96 58.66 3.26
CA LEU A 462 -46.90 58.89 4.35
C LEU A 462 -47.06 60.39 4.66
N ASN A 463 -45.94 61.13 4.74
CA ASN A 463 -45.96 62.57 4.98
C ASN A 463 -46.68 63.33 3.85
N SER A 464 -46.50 62.91 2.59
CA SER A 464 -47.24 63.50 1.46
C SER A 464 -48.75 63.28 1.57
N THR A 465 -49.20 62.06 1.92
CA THR A 465 -50.61 61.73 2.14
C THR A 465 -51.21 62.52 3.30
N VAL A 466 -50.52 62.61 4.43
CA VAL A 466 -50.97 63.41 5.59
C VAL A 466 -51.09 64.88 5.22
N THR A 467 -50.15 65.41 4.43
CA THR A 467 -50.18 66.80 3.96
C THR A 467 -51.36 67.06 3.01
N SER A 468 -51.66 66.15 2.07
CA SER A 468 -52.81 66.29 1.17
C SER A 468 -54.14 66.18 1.90
N GLU A 469 -54.28 65.24 2.84
CA GLU A 469 -55.50 65.08 3.66
C GLU A 469 -55.74 66.30 4.57
N MET A 470 -54.70 66.83 5.21
CA MET A 470 -54.82 68.10 5.96
C MET A 470 -55.23 69.27 5.05
N GLY A 471 -54.74 69.32 3.81
CA GLY A 471 -55.16 70.30 2.81
C GLY A 471 -56.64 70.19 2.45
N TYR A 472 -57.11 68.97 2.19
CA TYR A 472 -58.52 68.66 1.90
C TYR A 472 -59.43 69.02 3.09
N LEU A 473 -59.05 68.64 4.31
CA LEU A 473 -59.81 68.96 5.52
C LEU A 473 -59.88 70.48 5.76
N ARG A 474 -58.79 71.22 5.58
CA ARG A 474 -58.82 72.70 5.66
C ARG A 474 -59.76 73.33 4.63
N SER A 475 -59.75 72.82 3.39
CA SER A 475 -60.68 73.27 2.35
C SER A 475 -62.14 73.01 2.73
N LYS A 476 -62.44 71.82 3.28
CA LYS A 476 -63.78 71.48 3.76
C LYS A 476 -64.23 72.33 4.96
N VAL A 477 -63.34 72.61 5.91
CA VAL A 477 -63.63 73.52 7.03
C VAL A 477 -63.94 74.92 6.51
N SER A 478 -63.13 75.48 5.61
CA SER A 478 -63.38 76.79 5.00
C SER A 478 -64.72 76.86 4.25
N THR A 479 -65.11 75.79 3.54
CA THR A 479 -66.43 75.70 2.88
C THR A 479 -67.56 75.72 3.91
N LEU A 480 -67.46 74.92 4.98
CA LEU A 480 -68.45 74.87 6.06
C LEU A 480 -68.53 76.20 6.83
N GLU A 481 -67.42 76.91 7.02
CA GLU A 481 -67.41 78.25 7.61
C GLU A 481 -68.19 79.26 6.73
N GLY A 482 -68.07 79.15 5.40
CA GLY A 482 -68.88 79.89 4.43
C GLY A 482 -70.38 79.55 4.51
N GLU A 483 -70.74 78.26 4.46
CA GLU A 483 -72.13 77.80 4.59
C GLU A 483 -72.76 78.24 5.93
N VAL A 484 -71.99 78.19 7.03
CA VAL A 484 -72.43 78.67 8.36
C VAL A 484 -72.59 80.20 8.37
N ALA A 485 -71.78 80.95 7.62
CA ALA A 485 -71.96 82.40 7.48
C ALA A 485 -73.23 82.74 6.69
N GLU A 486 -73.52 82.04 5.58
CA GLU A 486 -74.77 82.18 4.83
C GLU A 486 -76.01 81.78 5.65
N LEU A 487 -75.92 80.69 6.42
CA LEU A 487 -76.98 80.27 7.36
C LEU A 487 -77.21 81.31 8.45
N LYS A 488 -76.15 81.92 8.99
CA LYS A 488 -76.28 83.04 9.96
C LYS A 488 -76.94 84.25 9.32
N ALA A 489 -76.55 84.65 8.11
CA ALA A 489 -77.16 85.76 7.38
C ALA A 489 -78.66 85.50 7.10
N SER A 490 -78.99 84.28 6.68
CA SER A 490 -80.37 83.81 6.46
C SER A 490 -81.18 83.78 7.76
N TYR A 491 -80.56 83.37 8.87
CA TYR A 491 -81.18 83.38 10.19
C TYR A 491 -81.43 84.80 10.71
N THR A 492 -80.53 85.76 10.46
CA THR A 492 -80.80 87.17 10.77
C THR A 492 -82.00 87.71 9.98
N GLY A 493 -82.12 87.42 8.68
CA GLY A 493 -83.31 87.77 7.89
C GLY A 493 -84.60 87.09 8.40
N LEU A 494 -84.51 85.83 8.84
CA LEU A 494 -85.63 85.15 9.51
C LEU A 494 -85.96 85.75 10.89
N SER A 495 -84.99 86.33 11.59
CA SER A 495 -85.21 87.01 12.87
C SER A 495 -85.92 88.36 12.70
N GLU A 496 -85.67 89.07 11.58
CA GLU A 496 -86.44 90.24 11.19
C GLU A 496 -87.89 89.86 10.82
N LEU A 497 -88.10 88.78 10.06
CA LEU A 497 -89.43 88.21 9.79
C LEU A 497 -90.17 87.79 11.09
N ARG A 498 -89.45 87.30 12.10
CA ARG A 498 -90.00 86.94 13.41
C ARG A 498 -90.53 88.13 14.21
N SER A 499 -90.17 89.37 13.85
CA SER A 499 -90.73 90.58 14.47
C SER A 499 -92.18 90.88 14.06
N ASN A 500 -92.72 90.24 13.02
CA ASN A 500 -94.05 90.57 12.46
C ASN A 500 -95.08 89.42 12.41
N VAL A 501 -94.75 88.16 12.73
CA VAL A 501 -95.75 87.08 12.79
C VAL A 501 -95.57 86.19 14.02
N GLY A 502 -96.51 86.32 14.97
CA GLY A 502 -96.56 85.49 16.17
C GLY A 502 -97.12 84.08 15.96
N LEU A 503 -96.75 83.19 16.87
CA LEU A 503 -97.38 81.90 17.21
C LEU A 503 -97.43 80.73 16.21
N ALA A 504 -97.14 80.88 14.92
CA ALA A 504 -97.19 79.73 13.98
C ALA A 504 -95.90 78.88 13.92
N LEU A 505 -94.72 79.45 14.20
CA LEU A 505 -93.43 78.81 13.89
C LEU A 505 -92.91 77.81 14.95
N ALA A 506 -93.51 77.76 16.14
CA ALA A 506 -92.98 76.99 17.27
C ALA A 506 -93.00 75.46 17.07
N LEU A 507 -93.91 74.95 16.24
CA LEU A 507 -94.05 73.52 15.95
C LEU A 507 -93.07 73.01 14.86
N ALA A 508 -92.65 73.86 13.93
CA ALA A 508 -91.74 73.47 12.84
C ALA A 508 -90.29 73.28 13.32
N VAL A 509 -89.83 74.12 14.26
CA VAL A 509 -88.44 74.07 14.76
C VAL A 509 -88.15 72.77 15.53
N VAL A 510 -89.14 72.22 16.25
CA VAL A 510 -88.99 70.95 16.98
C VAL A 510 -88.81 69.76 16.02
N ALA A 511 -89.45 69.78 14.86
CA ALA A 511 -89.28 68.77 13.80
C ALA A 511 -87.91 68.89 13.08
N LEU A 512 -87.38 70.12 12.93
CA LEU A 512 -86.07 70.34 12.30
C LEU A 512 -84.91 69.92 13.23
N VAL A 513 -85.00 70.22 14.53
CA VAL A 513 -83.95 69.86 15.51
C VAL A 513 -83.86 68.34 15.70
N THR A 514 -84.99 67.62 15.67
CA THR A 514 -85.02 66.15 15.79
C THR A 514 -84.49 65.42 14.54
N SER A 515 -84.68 65.99 13.35
CA SER A 515 -84.13 65.44 12.11
C SER A 515 -82.61 65.71 11.97
N VAL A 516 -82.12 66.89 12.34
CA VAL A 516 -80.66 67.18 12.39
C VAL A 516 -79.93 66.31 13.42
N ALA A 517 -80.51 66.09 14.60
CA ALA A 517 -79.96 65.19 15.61
C ALA A 517 -79.86 63.73 15.12
N SER A 518 -80.84 63.28 14.32
CA SER A 518 -80.82 61.95 13.71
C SER A 518 -79.72 61.79 12.65
N LEU A 519 -79.46 62.85 11.86
CA LEU A 519 -78.41 62.86 10.84
C LEU A 519 -76.98 62.86 11.44
N ALA A 520 -76.79 63.55 12.57
CA ALA A 520 -75.53 63.55 13.32
C ALA A 520 -75.20 62.14 13.88
N LEU A 521 -76.22 61.38 14.31
CA LEU A 521 -76.05 60.02 14.81
C LEU A 521 -75.69 58.99 13.72
N THR A 522 -76.12 59.21 12.46
CA THR A 522 -75.75 58.33 11.33
C THR A 522 -74.34 58.58 10.83
N LEU A 523 -73.86 59.83 10.82
CA LEU A 523 -72.48 60.14 10.41
C LEU A 523 -71.42 59.58 11.39
N LEU A 524 -71.76 59.42 12.66
CA LEU A 524 -70.89 58.77 13.67
C LEU A 524 -70.86 57.22 13.59
N ARG A 525 -71.57 56.60 12.63
CA ARG A 525 -71.63 55.15 12.44
C ARG A 525 -71.13 54.66 11.07
N ALA A 526 -70.24 55.41 10.41
CA ALA A 526 -69.48 54.89 9.28
C ALA A 526 -68.44 53.85 9.76
N PRO A 527 -68.39 52.62 9.19
CA PRO A 527 -67.46 51.60 9.63
C PRO A 527 -66.02 51.90 9.19
N LYS A 528 -65.06 51.79 10.10
CA LYS A 528 -63.64 51.66 9.75
C LYS A 528 -63.46 50.46 8.81
N ARG A 529 -62.81 50.65 7.67
CA ARG A 529 -62.33 49.57 6.79
C ARG A 529 -60.82 49.70 6.60
N SER A 530 -60.17 48.53 6.65
CA SER A 530 -58.72 48.27 6.50
C SER A 530 -57.82 49.20 7.29
#